data_AF-A0A9D2B334-F1
#
_entry.id   AF-A0A9D2B334-F1
#
_cell.length_a   1.000
_cell.length_b   1.000
_cell.length_c   1.000
_cell.angle_alpha   90.00
_cell.angle_beta   90.00
_cell.angle_gamma   90.00
#
_symmetry.space_group_name_H-M   'P 1'
#
loop_
_entity.id
_entity.type
_entity.pdbx_description
1 polymer ?
#
loop_
_entity_poly.entity_id
_entity_poly.type
_entity_poly.pdbx_seq_one_letter_code
_entity_poly.pdbx_strand_id
1 'polypeptide(L)'
;MLSKSIKKLVQYGIDTGLTPECERIYTTNLLLDLFREDEYIDTEEETGEICLEEVLQELLAEAVDRGLIEDSIGYRDLFDTRLMNCLLPRPVQVQKEFWSRYEESPEKATDYFYRFSQDSDYIRRYRVKKDKKWKVDSPYGEIDITINLSKPEKDPKAIAAARNSKASSYPKCQLCMENEGYAG
;
A
#
# COMPACT_ATOMS: atom_id res chain seq x y z
N MET A 1 -15.61 15.57 1.31
CA MET A 1 -15.41 14.12 1.53
C MET A 1 -13.93 13.79 1.57
N LEU A 2 -13.14 14.23 0.57
CA LEU A 2 -11.68 14.09 0.53
C LEU A 2 -10.95 14.43 1.85
N SER A 3 -11.15 15.61 2.44
CA SER A 3 -10.47 16.00 3.69
C SER A 3 -10.72 15.02 4.84
N LYS A 4 -11.92 14.44 4.92
CA LYS A 4 -12.27 13.43 5.93
C LYS A 4 -11.53 12.12 5.68
N SER A 5 -11.46 11.65 4.43
CA SER A 5 -10.73 10.42 4.08
C SER A 5 -9.22 10.60 4.23
N ILE A 6 -8.67 11.78 3.90
CA ILE A 6 -7.27 12.15 4.20
C ILE A 6 -7.02 12.11 5.70
N LYS A 7 -7.88 12.76 6.51
CA LYS A 7 -7.76 12.75 7.97
C LYS A 7 -7.72 11.32 8.52
N LYS A 8 -8.65 10.47 8.08
CA LYS A 8 -8.69 9.04 8.47
C LYS A 8 -7.40 8.32 8.08
N LEU A 9 -6.89 8.53 6.88
CA LEU A 9 -5.67 7.86 6.42
C LEU A 9 -4.45 8.29 7.25
N VAL A 10 -4.31 9.59 7.53
CA VAL A 10 -3.24 10.10 8.39
C VAL A 10 -3.36 9.55 9.80
N GLN A 11 -4.57 9.52 10.36
CA GLN A 11 -4.80 8.95 11.69
C GLN A 11 -4.48 7.46 11.74
N TYR A 12 -4.85 6.69 10.71
CA TYR A 12 -4.46 5.29 10.59
C TYR A 12 -2.93 5.12 10.61
N GLY A 13 -2.20 5.96 9.86
CA GLY A 13 -0.73 5.96 9.87
C GLY A 13 -0.15 6.18 11.26
N ILE A 14 -0.78 7.05 12.05
CA ILE A 14 -0.38 7.34 13.43
C ILE A 14 -0.72 6.19 14.38
N ASP A 15 -1.94 5.65 14.32
CA ASP A 15 -2.40 4.57 15.20
C ASP A 15 -1.58 3.28 15.01
N THR A 16 -1.14 3.03 13.76
CA THR A 16 -0.29 1.89 13.40
C THR A 16 1.20 2.12 13.66
N GLY A 17 1.62 3.37 13.89
CA GLY A 17 3.02 3.75 14.06
C GLY A 17 3.82 3.82 12.75
N LEU A 18 3.15 3.85 11.59
CA LEU A 18 3.80 4.13 10.30
C LEU A 18 4.25 5.59 10.22
N THR A 19 3.42 6.50 10.72
CA THR A 19 3.64 7.95 10.70
C THR A 19 3.72 8.46 12.14
N PRO A 20 4.78 9.18 12.55
CA PRO A 20 4.81 9.80 13.86
C PRO A 20 3.85 10.99 13.93
N GLU A 21 3.27 11.26 15.10
CA GLU A 21 2.32 12.38 15.31
C GLU A 21 2.89 13.74 14.86
N CYS A 22 4.19 13.96 15.04
CA CYS A 22 4.86 15.20 14.62
C CYS A 22 4.87 15.41 13.09
N GLU A 23 4.64 14.36 12.30
CA GLU A 23 4.57 14.41 10.84
C GLU A 23 3.14 14.50 10.30
N ARG A 24 2.10 14.56 11.18
CA ARG A 24 0.69 14.66 10.77
C ARG A 24 0.47 15.70 9.67
N ILE A 25 0.92 16.93 9.89
CA ILE A 25 0.75 18.04 8.94
C ILE A 25 1.51 17.77 7.64
N TYR A 26 2.72 17.21 7.74
CA TYR A 26 3.55 16.89 6.58
C TYR A 26 2.87 15.82 5.70
N THR A 27 2.39 14.73 6.30
CA THR A 27 1.67 13.66 5.58
C THR A 27 0.36 14.17 4.99
N THR A 28 -0.41 14.99 5.71
CA THR A 28 -1.61 15.64 5.17
C THR A 28 -1.29 16.43 3.90
N ASN A 29 -0.23 17.25 3.92
CA ASN A 29 0.15 18.07 2.76
C ASN A 29 0.62 17.22 1.57
N LEU A 30 1.34 16.12 1.80
CA LEU A 30 1.71 15.20 0.74
C LEU A 30 0.49 14.55 0.08
N LEU A 31 -0.53 14.18 0.88
CA LEU A 31 -1.77 13.62 0.36
C LEU A 31 -2.55 14.68 -0.44
N LEU A 32 -2.66 15.91 0.06
CA LEU A 32 -3.30 17.02 -0.67
C LEU A 32 -2.66 17.27 -2.04
N ASP A 33 -1.32 17.26 -2.12
CA ASP A 33 -0.57 17.40 -3.37
C ASP A 33 -0.93 16.29 -4.38
N LEU A 34 -1.05 15.03 -3.93
CA LEU A 34 -1.47 13.92 -4.78
C LEU A 34 -2.87 14.14 -5.38
N PHE A 35 -3.76 14.80 -4.65
CA PHE A 35 -5.12 15.13 -5.09
C PHE A 35 -5.25 16.48 -5.80
N ARG A 36 -4.14 17.24 -5.94
CA ARG A 36 -4.12 18.62 -6.45
C ARG A 36 -5.12 19.52 -5.72
N GLU A 37 -5.16 19.37 -4.39
CA GLU A 37 -6.07 20.10 -3.52
C GLU A 37 -5.29 21.16 -2.73
N ASP A 38 -5.71 22.42 -2.85
CA ASP A 38 -5.07 23.54 -2.15
C ASP A 38 -5.73 23.82 -0.78
N GLU A 39 -6.96 23.35 -0.57
CA GLU A 39 -7.74 23.60 0.64
C GLU A 39 -7.93 22.34 1.49
N TYR A 40 -7.70 22.47 2.80
CA TYR A 40 -7.98 21.41 3.76
C TYR A 40 -8.88 21.92 4.86
N ILE A 41 -10.06 21.30 4.98
CA ILE A 41 -10.99 21.55 6.07
C ILE A 41 -10.87 20.38 7.03
N ASP A 42 -10.21 20.62 8.16
CA ASP A 42 -10.20 19.64 9.24
C ASP A 42 -11.59 19.52 9.86
N THR A 43 -11.94 18.32 10.28
CA THR A 43 -13.21 18.06 10.98
C THR A 43 -12.89 17.85 12.45
N GLU A 44 -13.69 18.36 13.38
CA GLU A 44 -13.48 18.08 14.81
C GLU A 44 -13.92 16.64 15.20
N GLU A 45 -14.55 15.91 14.29
CA GLU A 45 -15.01 14.54 14.52
C GLU A 45 -13.85 13.58 14.79
N GLU A 46 -13.98 12.80 15.86
CA GLU A 46 -13.11 11.64 16.10
C GLU A 46 -13.29 10.62 14.98
N THR A 47 -12.19 10.04 14.51
CA THR A 47 -12.19 9.11 13.38
C THR A 47 -12.71 7.72 13.71
N GLY A 48 -12.83 7.38 15.00
CA GLY A 48 -13.26 6.05 15.45
C GLY A 48 -12.32 4.94 15.00
N GLU A 49 -12.83 3.71 14.89
CA GLU A 49 -12.10 2.59 14.31
C GLU A 49 -11.96 2.77 12.79
N ILE A 50 -10.74 2.64 12.27
CA ILE A 50 -10.43 2.93 10.86
C ILE A 50 -10.19 1.64 10.08
N CYS A 51 -11.06 1.36 9.12
CA CYS A 51 -10.85 0.30 8.14
C CYS A 51 -10.03 0.84 6.96
N LEU A 52 -8.76 0.41 6.85
CA LEU A 52 -7.86 0.90 5.79
C LEU A 52 -8.42 0.65 4.38
N GLU A 53 -9.00 -0.54 4.13
CA GLU A 53 -9.56 -0.89 2.81
C GLU A 53 -10.65 0.10 2.38
N GLU A 54 -11.55 0.47 3.29
CA GLU A 54 -12.63 1.42 3.01
C GLU A 54 -12.09 2.83 2.76
N VAL A 55 -11.13 3.28 3.55
CA VAL A 55 -10.51 4.61 3.38
C VAL A 55 -9.79 4.71 2.04
N LEU A 56 -9.00 3.69 1.68
CA LEU A 56 -8.32 3.64 0.39
C LEU A 56 -9.33 3.57 -0.76
N GLN A 57 -10.42 2.81 -0.62
CA GLN A 57 -11.47 2.75 -1.62
C GLN A 57 -12.12 4.12 -1.87
N GLU A 58 -12.43 4.87 -0.81
CA GLU A 58 -12.96 6.24 -0.92
C GLU A 58 -11.97 7.17 -1.65
N LEU A 59 -10.70 7.14 -1.27
CA LEU A 59 -9.64 7.97 -1.87
C LEU A 59 -9.38 7.62 -3.34
N LEU A 60 -9.42 6.33 -3.69
CA LEU A 60 -9.27 5.87 -5.07
C LEU A 60 -10.47 6.23 -5.94
N ALA A 61 -11.69 6.19 -5.39
CA ALA A 61 -12.88 6.66 -6.08
C ALA A 61 -12.78 8.16 -6.38
N GLU A 62 -12.40 8.97 -5.38
CA GLU A 62 -12.19 10.41 -5.58
C GLU A 62 -11.11 10.70 -6.63
N ALA A 63 -10.01 9.95 -6.65
CA ALA A 63 -8.96 10.11 -7.65
C ALA A 63 -9.45 9.81 -9.09
N VAL A 64 -10.31 8.81 -9.24
CA VAL A 64 -10.97 8.49 -10.53
C VAL A 64 -11.96 9.57 -10.92
N ASP A 65 -12.82 10.01 -10.00
CA ASP A 65 -13.86 11.02 -10.25
C ASP A 65 -13.25 12.37 -10.67
N ARG A 66 -12.08 12.71 -10.11
CA ARG A 66 -11.29 13.90 -10.50
C ARG A 66 -10.46 13.71 -11.78
N GLY A 67 -10.44 12.51 -12.35
CA GLY A 67 -9.64 12.19 -13.54
C GLY A 67 -8.13 12.20 -13.30
N LEU A 68 -7.68 11.99 -12.06
CA LEU A 68 -6.25 11.90 -11.72
C LEU A 68 -5.65 10.56 -12.18
N ILE A 69 -6.47 9.52 -12.20
CA ILE A 69 -6.11 8.16 -12.65
C ILE A 69 -7.24 7.55 -13.48
N GLU A 70 -6.92 6.57 -14.31
CA GLU A 70 -7.93 5.78 -15.02
C GLU A 70 -8.66 4.82 -14.07
N ASP A 71 -9.94 4.56 -14.33
CA ASP A 71 -10.71 3.53 -13.63
C ASP A 71 -10.30 2.13 -14.14
N SER A 72 -9.18 1.63 -13.63
CA SER A 72 -8.74 0.25 -13.81
C SER A 72 -8.05 -0.26 -12.56
N ILE A 73 -7.97 -1.58 -12.44
CA ILE A 73 -7.32 -2.24 -11.29
C ILE A 73 -5.85 -1.82 -11.18
N GLY A 74 -5.12 -1.75 -12.30
CA GLY A 74 -3.70 -1.42 -12.30
C GLY A 74 -3.42 0.02 -11.87
N TYR A 75 -4.14 1.00 -12.42
CA TYR A 75 -3.95 2.41 -12.05
C TYR A 75 -4.41 2.70 -10.62
N ARG A 76 -5.47 2.03 -10.15
CA ARG A 76 -5.87 2.09 -8.74
C ARG A 76 -4.79 1.52 -7.81
N ASP A 77 -4.21 0.36 -8.14
CA ASP A 77 -3.15 -0.24 -7.32
C ASP A 77 -1.87 0.62 -7.25
N LEU A 78 -1.49 1.26 -8.36
CA LEU A 78 -0.37 2.20 -8.39
C LEU A 78 -0.65 3.44 -7.53
N PHE A 79 -1.83 4.02 -7.63
CA PHE A 79 -2.18 5.21 -6.86
C PHE A 79 -2.32 4.91 -5.36
N ASP A 80 -2.93 3.77 -5.02
CA ASP A 80 -3.01 3.24 -3.66
C ASP A 80 -1.61 3.12 -3.03
N THR A 81 -0.66 2.52 -3.76
CA THR A 81 0.74 2.42 -3.31
C THR A 81 1.37 3.81 -3.11
N ARG A 82 1.04 4.79 -3.95
CA ARG A 82 1.51 6.18 -3.78
C ARG A 82 0.90 6.88 -2.57
N LEU A 83 -0.39 6.65 -2.29
CA LEU A 83 -1.06 7.15 -1.08
C LEU A 83 -0.37 6.58 0.17
N MET A 84 -0.19 5.26 0.22
CA MET A 84 0.48 4.61 1.35
C MET A 84 1.90 5.13 1.54
N ASN A 85 2.66 5.34 0.47
CA ASN A 85 4.02 5.88 0.55
C ASN A 85 4.12 7.25 1.24
N CYS A 86 3.05 8.06 1.26
CA CYS A 86 3.03 9.33 2.01
C CYS A 86 3.09 9.12 3.54
N LEU A 87 2.71 7.95 4.02
CA LEU A 87 2.66 7.60 5.45
C LEU A 87 3.96 6.91 5.90
N LEU A 88 4.72 6.33 4.97
CA LEU A 88 5.82 5.44 5.31
C LEU A 88 7.11 6.20 5.61
N PRO A 89 7.92 5.69 6.56
CA PRO A 89 9.26 6.21 6.79
C PRO A 89 10.17 5.91 5.58
N ARG A 90 11.24 6.68 5.43
CA ARG A 90 12.21 6.46 4.35
C ARG A 90 12.88 5.09 4.48
N PRO A 91 13.33 4.47 3.38
CA PRO A 91 13.92 3.13 3.40
C PRO A 91 15.03 2.92 4.43
N VAL A 92 15.89 3.93 4.62
CA VAL A 92 16.97 3.86 5.62
C VAL A 92 16.47 3.77 7.06
N GLN A 93 15.32 4.38 7.38
CA GLN A 93 14.72 4.31 8.71
C GLN A 93 14.16 2.90 8.94
N VAL A 94 13.47 2.32 7.94
CA VAL A 94 12.99 0.93 7.99
C VAL A 94 14.15 -0.05 8.20
N GLN A 95 15.25 0.13 7.46
CA GLN A 95 16.44 -0.73 7.57
C GLN A 95 17.09 -0.63 8.95
N LYS A 96 17.29 0.59 9.47
CA LYS A 96 17.86 0.79 10.82
C LYS A 96 17.01 0.12 11.89
N GLU A 97 15.70 0.29 11.78
CA GLU A 97 14.74 -0.22 12.73
C GLU A 97 14.66 -1.77 12.69
N PHE A 98 14.77 -2.36 11.50
CA PHE A 98 14.91 -3.81 11.33
C PHE A 98 16.17 -4.35 12.00
N TRP A 99 17.34 -3.76 11.69
CA TRP A 99 18.62 -4.23 12.21
C TRP A 99 18.75 -4.01 13.72
N SER A 100 18.19 -2.92 14.25
CA SER A 100 18.14 -2.70 15.71
C SER A 100 17.35 -3.78 16.43
N ARG A 101 16.19 -4.22 15.90
CA ARG A 101 15.46 -5.35 16.47
C ARG A 101 16.17 -6.69 16.26
N TYR A 102 16.91 -6.82 15.17
CA TYR A 102 17.66 -8.03 14.86
C TYR A 102 18.78 -8.28 15.88
N GLU A 103 19.38 -7.22 16.43
CA GLU A 103 20.33 -7.31 17.55
C GLU A 103 19.70 -7.95 18.79
N GLU A 104 18.38 -7.79 19.00
CA GLU A 104 17.65 -8.48 20.06
C GLU A 104 17.32 -9.92 19.69
N SER A 105 16.66 -10.15 18.54
CA SER A 105 16.51 -11.48 17.95
C SER A 105 16.07 -11.40 16.48
N PRO A 106 16.41 -12.40 15.65
CA PRO A 106 15.88 -12.51 14.29
C PRO A 106 14.34 -12.54 14.23
N GLU A 107 13.69 -13.18 15.22
CA GLU A 107 12.24 -13.25 15.35
C GLU A 107 11.62 -11.86 15.53
N LYS A 108 12.15 -11.03 16.45
CA LYS A 108 11.65 -9.66 16.65
C LYS A 108 11.75 -8.79 15.41
N ALA A 109 12.85 -8.90 14.66
CA ALA A 109 13.03 -8.15 13.42
C ALA A 109 12.01 -8.57 12.35
N THR A 110 11.80 -9.87 12.20
CA THR A 110 10.87 -10.42 11.21
C THR A 110 9.41 -10.20 11.57
N ASP A 111 9.03 -10.29 12.86
CA ASP A 111 7.69 -9.95 13.34
C ASP A 111 7.36 -8.47 13.10
N TYR A 112 8.31 -7.57 13.41
CA TYR A 112 8.17 -6.15 13.11
C TYR A 112 7.98 -5.93 11.61
N PHE A 113 8.86 -6.50 10.78
CA PHE A 113 8.81 -6.26 9.34
C PHE A 113 7.55 -6.85 8.70
N TYR A 114 7.08 -7.99 9.20
CA TYR A 114 5.83 -8.60 8.77
C TYR A 114 4.64 -7.71 9.14
N ARG A 115 4.56 -7.22 10.37
CA ARG A 115 3.52 -6.27 10.80
C ARG A 115 3.58 -4.97 9.99
N PHE A 116 4.77 -4.38 9.82
CA PHE A 116 4.97 -3.19 8.98
C PHE A 116 4.48 -3.43 7.55
N SER A 117 4.79 -4.58 6.97
CA SER A 117 4.32 -4.97 5.63
C SER A 117 2.80 -5.15 5.55
N GLN A 118 2.14 -5.58 6.62
CA GLN A 118 0.68 -5.67 6.70
C GLN A 118 0.02 -4.31 6.88
N ASP A 119 0.61 -3.44 7.69
CA ASP A 119 0.04 -2.14 8.03
C ASP A 119 0.26 -1.12 6.89
N SER A 120 1.36 -1.24 6.14
CA SER A 120 1.66 -0.46 4.92
C SER A 120 0.87 -0.87 3.67
N ASP A 121 -0.06 -1.83 3.80
CA ASP A 121 -0.80 -2.48 2.71
C ASP A 121 0.07 -3.13 1.61
N TYR A 122 1.36 -3.37 1.87
CA TYR A 122 2.19 -4.18 0.98
C TYR A 122 1.68 -5.64 0.95
N ILE A 123 1.34 -6.18 2.12
CA ILE A 123 0.58 -7.41 2.28
C ILE A 123 -0.90 -7.04 2.42
N ARG A 124 -1.60 -7.03 1.30
CA ARG A 124 -3.03 -6.69 1.21
C ARG A 124 -3.92 -7.74 1.87
N ARG A 125 -4.07 -7.65 3.20
CA ARG A 125 -4.79 -8.64 4.03
C ARG A 125 -6.20 -8.92 3.52
N TYR A 126 -6.92 -7.89 3.10
CA TYR A 126 -8.28 -8.02 2.57
C TYR A 126 -8.36 -8.81 1.26
N ARG A 127 -7.30 -8.81 0.44
CA ARG A 127 -7.23 -9.66 -0.76
C ARG A 127 -6.81 -11.08 -0.41
N VAL A 128 -5.80 -11.24 0.45
CA VAL A 128 -5.30 -12.57 0.88
C VAL A 128 -6.38 -13.38 1.60
N LYS A 129 -7.30 -12.73 2.34
CA LYS A 129 -8.47 -13.38 2.95
C LYS A 129 -9.36 -14.10 1.93
N LYS A 130 -9.30 -13.74 0.65
CA LYS A 130 -10.08 -14.37 -0.43
C LYS A 130 -9.40 -15.63 -0.98
N ASP A 131 -8.12 -15.88 -0.67
CA ASP A 131 -7.40 -17.06 -1.13
C ASP A 131 -8.01 -18.35 -0.60
N LYS A 132 -8.05 -19.40 -1.42
CA LYS A 132 -8.49 -20.72 -1.00
C LYS A 132 -7.28 -21.54 -0.56
N LYS A 133 -7.35 -22.15 0.62
CA LYS A 133 -6.27 -22.97 1.18
C LYS A 133 -6.85 -24.27 1.72
N TRP A 134 -6.25 -25.40 1.37
CA TRP A 134 -6.62 -26.70 1.93
C TRP A 134 -5.39 -27.62 1.97
N LYS A 135 -5.45 -28.62 2.84
CA LYS A 135 -4.40 -29.62 3.04
C LYS A 135 -4.83 -30.95 2.43
N VAL A 136 -3.89 -31.67 1.84
CA VAL A 136 -4.12 -33.00 1.27
C VAL A 136 -3.03 -33.95 1.75
N ASP A 137 -3.43 -35.09 2.29
CA ASP A 137 -2.48 -36.14 2.68
C ASP A 137 -1.78 -36.74 1.46
N SER A 138 -0.48 -36.99 1.58
CA SER A 138 0.30 -37.70 0.57
C SER A 138 1.28 -38.68 1.22
N PRO A 139 1.83 -39.65 0.46
CA PRO A 139 2.89 -40.54 0.96
C PRO A 139 4.16 -39.82 1.44
N TYR A 140 4.32 -38.52 1.13
CA TYR A 140 5.47 -37.70 1.51
C TYR A 140 5.14 -36.69 2.62
N GLY A 141 3.96 -36.80 3.25
CA GLY A 141 3.46 -35.86 4.24
C GLY A 141 2.29 -35.02 3.72
N GLU A 142 1.80 -34.15 4.58
CA GLU A 142 0.69 -33.24 4.26
C GLU A 142 1.14 -32.17 3.26
N ILE A 143 0.38 -32.00 2.18
CA ILE A 143 0.62 -31.00 1.15
C ILE A 143 -0.35 -29.83 1.36
N ASP A 144 0.18 -28.63 1.55
CA ASP A 144 -0.59 -27.39 1.53
C ASP A 144 -0.86 -26.95 0.08
N ILE A 145 -2.13 -26.91 -0.32
CA ILE A 145 -2.58 -26.40 -1.62
C ILE A 145 -3.22 -25.03 -1.42
N THR A 146 -2.77 -24.04 -2.21
CA THR A 146 -3.31 -22.68 -2.15
C THR A 146 -3.67 -22.17 -3.56
N ILE A 147 -4.83 -21.52 -3.68
CA ILE A 147 -5.23 -20.74 -4.86
C ILE A 147 -5.22 -19.27 -4.46
N ASN A 148 -4.32 -18.51 -5.07
CA ASN A 148 -4.23 -17.08 -4.88
C ASN A 148 -5.29 -16.37 -5.72
N LEU A 149 -6.35 -15.88 -5.07
CA LEU A 149 -7.40 -15.07 -5.68
C LEU A 149 -7.15 -13.56 -5.51
N SER A 150 -6.15 -13.20 -4.71
CA SER A 150 -5.73 -11.82 -4.48
C SER A 150 -5.04 -11.15 -5.67
N LYS A 151 -4.51 -11.94 -6.62
CA LYS A 151 -3.80 -11.44 -7.79
C LYS A 151 -4.79 -11.24 -8.95
N PRO A 152 -5.13 -9.99 -9.33
CA PRO A 152 -6.04 -9.76 -10.44
C PRO A 152 -5.43 -10.31 -11.73
N GLU A 153 -6.24 -10.98 -12.55
CA GLU A 153 -5.85 -11.22 -13.94
C GLU A 153 -5.61 -9.86 -14.62
N LYS A 154 -4.57 -9.78 -15.44
CA LYS A 154 -4.24 -8.52 -16.13
C LYS A 154 -5.42 -8.13 -17.02
N ASP A 155 -5.98 -6.95 -16.80
CA ASP A 155 -7.03 -6.37 -17.65
C ASP A 155 -6.57 -6.39 -19.13
N PRO A 156 -7.35 -6.93 -20.07
CA PRO A 156 -7.06 -6.87 -21.50
C PRO A 156 -6.68 -5.46 -21.99
N LYS A 157 -7.26 -4.40 -21.43
CA LYS A 157 -6.88 -3.01 -21.73
C LYS A 157 -5.45 -2.71 -21.27
N ALA A 158 -5.09 -3.12 -20.05
CA ALA A 158 -3.74 -2.94 -19.52
C ALA A 158 -2.70 -3.75 -20.32
N ILE A 159 -3.07 -4.94 -20.82
CA ILE A 159 -2.22 -5.74 -21.72
C ILE A 159 -2.00 -5.00 -23.04
N ALA A 160 -3.05 -4.43 -23.63
CA ALA A 160 -2.96 -3.68 -24.87
C ALA A 160 -2.10 -2.41 -24.72
N ALA A 161 -2.28 -1.67 -23.61
CA ALA A 161 -1.47 -0.50 -23.29
C ALA A 161 0.01 -0.86 -23.09
N ALA A 162 0.30 -1.93 -22.34
CA ALA A 162 1.66 -2.41 -22.12
C ALA A 162 2.35 -2.84 -23.42
N ARG A 163 1.61 -3.45 -24.36
CA ARG A 163 2.15 -3.82 -25.68
C ARG A 163 2.60 -2.60 -26.50
N ASN A 164 1.89 -1.49 -26.38
CA ASN A 164 2.19 -0.25 -27.09
C ASN A 164 3.14 0.68 -26.31
N SER A 165 3.43 0.35 -25.04
CA SER A 165 4.34 1.11 -24.21
C SER A 165 5.78 1.02 -24.76
N LYS A 166 6.50 2.15 -24.74
CA LYS A 166 7.91 2.14 -25.13
C LYS A 166 8.67 1.26 -24.15
N ALA A 167 9.54 0.39 -24.67
CA ALA A 167 10.47 -0.35 -23.84
C ALA A 167 11.29 0.65 -23.02
N SER A 168 11.03 0.72 -21.72
CA SER A 168 11.82 1.57 -20.83
C SER A 168 13.16 0.89 -20.60
N SER A 169 14.24 1.64 -20.74
CA SER A 169 15.58 1.19 -20.34
C SER A 169 15.82 1.35 -18.83
N TYR A 170 14.89 2.00 -18.11
CA TYR A 170 15.01 2.29 -16.69
C TYR A 170 13.65 2.20 -15.97
N PRO A 171 13.56 1.47 -14.84
CA PRO A 171 14.59 0.57 -14.32
C PRO A 171 14.82 -0.60 -15.28
N LYS A 172 16.01 -1.21 -15.23
CA LYS A 172 16.37 -2.31 -16.14
C LYS A 172 15.41 -3.50 -16.04
N CYS A 173 14.81 -3.68 -14.87
CA CYS A 173 13.86 -4.73 -14.56
C CYS A 173 13.03 -4.37 -13.32
N GLN A 174 11.91 -5.08 -13.12
CA GLN A 174 11.01 -4.88 -11.98
C GLN A 174 11.60 -5.29 -10.63
N LEU A 175 12.70 -6.06 -10.63
CA LEU A 175 13.40 -6.52 -9.42
C LEU A 175 14.70 -5.77 -9.18
N CYS A 176 15.01 -4.80 -10.04
CA CYS A 176 16.24 -4.05 -9.99
C CYS A 176 16.13 -3.00 -8.88
N MET A 177 17.24 -2.70 -8.19
CA MET A 177 17.22 -1.80 -7.03
C MET A 177 16.77 -0.38 -7.40
N GLU A 178 16.97 0.01 -8.65
CA GLU A 178 16.50 1.27 -9.22
C GLU A 178 14.97 1.37 -9.32
N ASN A 179 14.24 0.28 -9.08
CA ASN A 179 12.78 0.29 -9.00
C ASN A 179 12.27 0.82 -7.64
N GLU A 180 13.14 0.94 -6.63
CA GLU A 180 12.77 1.52 -5.33
C GLU A 180 12.36 2.99 -5.49
N GLY A 181 11.10 3.31 -5.16
CA GLY A 181 10.54 4.65 -5.35
C GLY A 181 10.25 5.02 -6.81
N TYR A 182 10.39 4.07 -7.76
CA TYR A 182 9.99 4.28 -9.14
C TYR A 182 8.46 4.30 -9.27
N ALA A 183 7.92 5.25 -10.03
CA ALA A 183 6.48 5.49 -10.10
C ALA A 183 5.69 4.38 -10.82
N GLY A 184 6.37 3.56 -11.65
CA GLY A 184 5.72 2.58 -12.52
C GLY A 184 5.41 3.15 -13.90
#